data_AF-A0A4P8L678-F1
#
_entry.id   AF-A0A4P8L678-F1
#
_cell.length_a   1.000
_cell.length_b   1.000
_cell.length_c   1.000
_cell.angle_alpha   90.00
_cell.angle_beta   90.00
_cell.angle_gamma   90.00
#
_symmetry.space_group_name_H-M   'P 1'
#
loop_
_entity.id
_entity.type
_entity.pdbx_description
1 polymer ?
#
loop_
_entity_poly.entity_id
_entity_poly.type
_entity_poly.pdbx_seq_one_letter_code
_entity_poly.pdbx_strand_id
1 'polypeptide(L)'
;MVDGFAQGLGNRLGSRRRRRRSRFRRSLFRRNRFRRCRFRRNRFRRCRFRRCRFRRCRFRRCRFSRCRFRRSCFRRNRFRRCRFRRNRFRRNRFRRCRFRRCRFSRSHFCSLRLALGPARGNRRQRETQEDRQHHP
;
A
#
# COMPACT_ATOMS: atom_id res chain seq x y z
N MET A 1 -7.96 7.67 -22.50
CA MET A 1 -7.41 7.93 -21.15
C MET A 1 -8.41 7.40 -20.12
N VAL A 2 -8.02 6.63 -19.10
CA VAL A 2 -8.95 6.25 -18.01
C VAL A 2 -8.61 7.04 -16.75
N ASP A 3 -9.08 8.28 -16.71
CA ASP A 3 -9.20 9.04 -15.47
C ASP A 3 -10.45 8.56 -14.73
N GLY A 4 -10.32 7.37 -14.13
CA GLY A 4 -11.38 6.81 -13.29
C GLY A 4 -11.54 7.64 -12.02
N PHE A 5 -12.47 8.60 -12.07
CA PHE A 5 -13.14 9.20 -10.92
C PHE A 5 -13.74 8.06 -10.08
N ALA A 6 -12.97 7.58 -9.11
CA ALA A 6 -13.43 6.55 -8.17
C ALA A 6 -14.26 7.20 -7.04
N GLN A 7 -15.23 8.03 -7.38
CA GLN A 7 -16.25 8.52 -6.46
C GLN A 7 -17.42 7.52 -6.32
N GLY A 8 -17.66 6.64 -7.31
CA GLY A 8 -18.76 5.65 -7.26
C GLY A 8 -18.39 4.17 -7.06
N LEU A 9 -17.11 3.77 -7.11
CA LEU A 9 -16.72 2.35 -7.06
C LEU A 9 -16.61 1.78 -5.63
N GLY A 10 -17.58 2.11 -4.79
CA GLY A 10 -17.67 1.66 -3.40
C GLY A 10 -17.63 0.14 -3.24
N ASN A 11 -18.17 -0.63 -4.20
CA ASN A 11 -18.38 -2.07 -4.01
C ASN A 11 -17.95 -3.01 -5.17
N ARG A 12 -17.55 -2.52 -6.36
CA ARG A 12 -17.30 -3.41 -7.55
C ARG A 12 -15.83 -3.77 -7.83
N LEU A 13 -14.94 -3.76 -6.83
CA LEU A 13 -13.57 -4.26 -7.02
C LEU A 13 -13.48 -5.70 -6.50
N GLY A 14 -14.13 -6.62 -7.23
CA GLY A 14 -14.23 -8.03 -6.90
C GLY A 14 -12.90 -8.73 -6.62
N SER A 15 -12.98 -9.80 -5.83
CA SER A 15 -11.88 -10.72 -5.55
C SER A 15 -11.39 -11.37 -6.85
N ARG A 16 -10.06 -11.57 -7.01
CA ARG A 16 -9.37 -12.22 -8.15
C ARG A 16 -9.17 -11.41 -9.44
N ARG A 17 -9.09 -10.08 -9.40
CA ARG A 17 -8.80 -9.27 -10.62
C ARG A 17 -7.29 -9.13 -10.95
N ARG A 18 -6.94 -9.25 -12.23
CA ARG A 18 -5.65 -8.79 -12.78
C ARG A 18 -5.81 -7.34 -13.24
N ARG A 19 -4.91 -6.44 -12.83
CA ARG A 19 -4.89 -5.04 -13.27
C ARG A 19 -3.50 -4.66 -13.74
N ARG A 20 -3.39 -4.19 -14.97
CA ARG A 20 -2.13 -3.80 -15.58
C ARG A 20 -2.20 -2.34 -16.05
N ARG A 21 -1.12 -1.58 -15.81
CA ARG A 21 -0.92 -0.19 -16.30
C ARG A 21 -2.02 0.82 -15.92
N SER A 22 -2.90 0.50 -14.96
CA SER A 22 -3.97 1.40 -14.52
C SER A 22 -3.42 2.59 -13.73
N ARG A 23 -4.07 3.76 -13.89
CA ARG A 23 -3.78 4.99 -13.16
C ARG A 23 -4.96 5.30 -12.25
N PHE A 24 -4.69 5.48 -10.96
CA PHE A 24 -5.68 5.88 -9.96
C PHE A 24 -5.21 7.21 -9.36
N ARG A 25 -6.04 8.25 -9.46
CA ARG A 25 -5.76 9.59 -8.93
C ARG A 25 -6.89 10.00 -8.00
N ARG A 26 -6.53 10.49 -6.80
CA ARG A 26 -7.49 10.96 -5.77
C ARG A 26 -8.59 9.96 -5.39
N SER A 27 -8.46 8.69 -5.80
CA SER A 27 -9.44 7.64 -5.58
C SER A 27 -9.62 7.26 -4.11
N LEU A 28 -10.87 7.00 -3.71
CA LEU A 28 -11.23 6.54 -2.38
C LEU A 28 -11.56 5.04 -2.41
N PHE A 29 -10.85 4.27 -1.58
CA PHE A 29 -11.13 2.85 -1.37
C PHE A 29 -11.53 2.66 0.09
N ARG A 30 -12.82 2.43 0.34
CA ARG A 30 -13.35 2.16 1.69
C ARG A 30 -13.81 0.72 1.76
N ARG A 31 -13.47 0.00 2.84
CA ARG A 31 -13.93 -1.38 3.16
C ARG A 31 -13.73 -2.47 2.07
N ASN A 32 -13.01 -2.14 0.99
CA ASN A 32 -12.76 -3.04 -0.13
C ASN A 32 -11.98 -4.31 0.27
N ARG A 33 -12.34 -5.45 -0.32
CA ARG A 33 -11.70 -6.76 -0.09
C ARG A 33 -11.02 -7.27 -1.36
N PHE A 34 -9.69 -7.17 -1.41
CA PHE A 34 -8.88 -7.70 -2.50
C PHE A 34 -8.32 -9.07 -2.11
N ARG A 35 -8.78 -10.14 -2.78
CA ARG A 35 -8.24 -11.50 -2.60
C ARG A 35 -7.59 -11.99 -3.88
N ARG A 36 -6.36 -12.51 -3.80
CA ARG A 36 -5.60 -13.10 -4.92
C ARG A 36 -5.42 -12.17 -6.15
N CYS A 37 -5.64 -10.86 -6.01
CA CYS A 37 -5.50 -9.90 -7.10
C CYS A 37 -4.04 -9.70 -7.53
N ARG A 38 -3.81 -9.44 -8.82
CA ARG A 38 -2.49 -9.16 -9.40
C ARG A 38 -2.44 -7.74 -9.96
N PHE A 39 -1.65 -6.87 -9.33
CA PHE A 39 -1.43 -5.49 -9.77
C PHE A 39 -0.03 -5.38 -10.40
N ARG A 40 0.04 -4.92 -11.66
CA ARG A 40 1.31 -4.81 -12.40
C ARG A 40 1.42 -3.46 -13.08
N ARG A 41 2.49 -2.71 -12.81
CA ARG A 41 2.74 -1.38 -13.41
C ARG A 41 1.62 -0.35 -13.15
N ASN A 42 0.81 -0.55 -12.10
CA ASN A 42 -0.24 0.41 -11.73
C ASN A 42 0.35 1.60 -10.95
N ARG A 43 -0.27 2.78 -11.13
CA ARG A 43 0.10 4.02 -10.45
C ARG A 43 -1.05 4.49 -9.57
N PHE A 44 -0.78 4.71 -8.29
CA PHE A 44 -1.72 5.28 -7.32
C PHE A 44 -1.15 6.61 -6.84
N ARG A 45 -1.88 7.71 -7.07
CA ARG A 45 -1.47 9.06 -6.67
C ARG A 45 -2.57 9.71 -5.85
N ARG A 46 -2.24 10.18 -4.65
CA ARG A 46 -3.20 10.84 -3.74
C ARG A 46 -4.43 9.98 -3.39
N CYS A 47 -4.33 8.64 -3.49
CA CYS A 47 -5.43 7.74 -3.16
C CYS A 47 -5.55 7.54 -1.64
N ARG A 48 -6.77 7.29 -1.15
CA ARG A 48 -7.04 6.96 0.26
C ARG A 48 -7.59 5.53 0.37
N PHE A 49 -6.96 4.71 1.20
CA PHE A 49 -7.37 3.34 1.51
C PHE A 49 -7.77 3.26 2.99
N ARG A 50 -9.07 3.12 3.27
CA ARG A 50 -9.62 3.06 4.63
C ARG A 50 -10.30 1.71 4.86
N ARG A 51 -9.86 0.99 5.90
CA ARG A 51 -10.44 -0.32 6.28
C ARG A 51 -10.40 -1.36 5.13
N CYS A 52 -9.43 -1.27 4.22
CA CYS A 52 -9.28 -2.23 3.13
C CYS A 52 -8.60 -3.52 3.59
N ARG A 53 -8.95 -4.65 2.97
CA ARG A 53 -8.33 -5.96 3.23
C ARG A 53 -7.67 -6.47 1.96
N PHE A 54 -6.36 -6.71 1.99
CA PHE A 54 -5.59 -7.31 0.90
C PHE A 54 -5.07 -8.68 1.35
N ARG A 55 -5.50 -9.76 0.70
CA ARG A 55 -5.10 -11.14 1.03
C ARG A 55 -4.54 -11.86 -0.19
N ARG A 56 -3.33 -12.41 -0.08
CA ARG A 56 -2.65 -13.18 -1.15
C ARG A 56 -2.51 -12.37 -2.46
N CYS A 57 -2.44 -11.05 -2.39
CA CYS A 57 -2.28 -10.17 -3.56
C CYS A 57 -0.80 -10.05 -3.97
N ARG A 58 -0.58 -9.82 -5.27
CA ARG A 58 0.75 -9.59 -5.86
C ARG A 58 0.82 -8.21 -6.47
N PHE A 59 1.80 -7.40 -6.06
CA PHE A 59 2.09 -6.08 -6.61
C PHE A 59 3.47 -6.10 -7.29
N ARG A 60 3.52 -5.79 -8.58
CA ARG A 60 4.76 -5.81 -9.37
C ARG A 60 4.97 -4.50 -10.10
N ARG A 61 6.10 -3.82 -9.86
CA ARG A 61 6.42 -2.54 -10.51
C ARG A 61 5.32 -1.47 -10.29
N CYS A 62 4.60 -1.52 -9.18
CA CYS A 62 3.58 -0.52 -8.84
C CYS A 62 4.20 0.71 -8.18
N ARG A 63 3.58 1.88 -8.38
CA ARG A 63 3.98 3.15 -7.76
C ARG A 63 2.85 3.68 -6.89
N PHE A 64 3.15 3.99 -5.64
CA PHE A 64 2.25 4.63 -4.69
C PHE A 64 2.87 5.96 -4.28
N SER A 65 2.22 7.08 -4.59
CA SER A 65 2.71 8.41 -4.27
C SER A 65 1.66 9.21 -3.53
N ARG A 66 2.02 9.82 -2.39
CA ARG A 66 1.11 10.68 -1.60
C ARG A 66 -0.18 9.95 -1.19
N CYS A 67 -0.15 8.63 -1.03
CA CYS A 67 -1.32 7.82 -0.67
C CYS A 67 -1.44 7.69 0.85
N ARG A 68 -2.68 7.59 1.34
CA ARG A 68 -2.99 7.39 2.77
C ARG A 68 -3.62 6.02 2.98
N PHE A 69 -3.02 5.20 3.84
CA PHE A 69 -3.56 3.91 4.26
C PHE A 69 -3.93 4.00 5.74
N ARG A 70 -5.20 3.79 6.08
CA ARG A 70 -5.70 3.85 7.46
C ARG A 70 -6.48 2.59 7.81
N ARG A 71 -6.17 1.98 8.96
CA ARG A 71 -6.90 0.81 9.50
C ARG A 71 -7.04 -0.34 8.48
N SER A 72 -6.07 -0.51 7.57
CA SER A 72 -6.11 -1.52 6.51
C SER A 72 -5.24 -2.74 6.85
N CYS A 73 -5.62 -3.90 6.34
CA CYS A 73 -4.95 -5.18 6.62
C CYS A 73 -4.35 -5.77 5.35
N PHE A 74 -3.09 -6.18 5.43
CA PHE A 74 -2.33 -6.82 4.37
C PHE A 74 -1.87 -8.20 4.88
N ARG A 75 -2.32 -9.29 4.24
CA ARG A 75 -2.02 -10.66 4.67
C ARG A 75 -1.50 -11.53 3.54
N ARG A 76 -0.32 -12.13 3.71
CA ARG A 76 0.31 -13.01 2.70
C ARG A 76 0.51 -12.33 1.33
N ASN A 77 0.75 -11.01 1.31
CA ASN A 77 0.93 -10.25 0.07
C ASN A 77 2.39 -10.20 -0.36
N ARG A 78 2.63 -10.10 -1.67
CA ARG A 78 3.98 -9.98 -2.25
C ARG A 78 4.10 -8.67 -3.02
N PHE A 79 5.09 -7.85 -2.66
CA PHE A 79 5.47 -6.63 -3.36
C PHE A 79 6.85 -6.82 -4.00
N ARG A 80 6.97 -6.58 -5.31
CA ARG A 80 8.23 -6.73 -6.06
C ARG A 80 8.49 -5.50 -6.93
N ARG A 81 9.66 -4.87 -6.76
CA ARG A 81 10.05 -3.68 -7.54
C ARG A 81 9.04 -2.52 -7.43
N CYS A 82 8.35 -2.41 -6.29
CA CYS A 82 7.38 -1.33 -6.06
C CYS A 82 8.04 -0.11 -5.42
N ARG A 83 7.50 1.08 -5.71
CA ARG A 83 7.95 2.34 -5.12
C ARG A 83 6.83 2.98 -4.30
N PHE A 84 7.15 3.38 -3.09
CA PHE A 84 6.28 4.07 -2.15
C PHE A 84 6.94 5.40 -1.81
N ARG A 85 6.33 6.53 -2.19
CA ARG A 85 6.87 7.86 -1.95
C ARG A 85 5.85 8.74 -1.24
N ARG A 86 6.24 9.40 -0.14
CA ARG A 86 5.35 10.34 0.59
C ARG A 86 4.04 9.68 1.03
N ASN A 87 4.05 8.40 1.40
CA ASN A 87 2.83 7.69 1.81
C ASN A 87 2.70 7.69 3.34
N ARG A 88 1.46 7.68 3.83
CA ARG A 88 1.18 7.58 5.27
C ARG A 88 0.45 6.28 5.57
N PHE A 89 1.01 5.48 6.45
CA PHE A 89 0.40 4.25 6.96
C PHE A 89 0.08 4.46 8.44
N ARG A 90 -1.21 4.54 8.80
CA ARG A 90 -1.68 4.66 10.20
C ARG A 90 -2.55 3.48 10.60
N ARG A 91 -2.21 2.81 11.70
CA ARG A 91 -2.94 1.65 12.26
C ARG A 91 -3.16 0.54 11.23
N ASN A 92 -2.17 0.25 10.39
CA ASN A 92 -2.26 -0.83 9.39
C ASN A 92 -1.59 -2.10 9.93
N ARG A 93 -2.05 -3.27 9.47
CA ARG A 93 -1.44 -4.56 9.85
C ARG A 93 -0.85 -5.22 8.61
N PHE A 94 0.43 -5.57 8.65
CA PHE A 94 1.09 -6.36 7.61
C PHE A 94 1.50 -7.72 8.20
N ARG A 95 0.82 -8.79 7.82
CA ARG A 95 1.10 -10.16 8.30
C ARG A 95 1.59 -11.04 7.15
N ARG A 96 2.77 -11.65 7.32
CA ARG A 96 3.40 -12.54 6.31
C ARG A 96 3.53 -11.86 4.94
N CYS A 97 3.83 -10.56 4.91
CA CYS A 97 4.02 -9.79 3.68
C CYS A 97 5.50 -9.79 3.28
N ARG A 98 5.79 -9.91 1.99
CA ARG A 98 7.15 -9.88 1.45
C ARG A 98 7.35 -8.64 0.57
N PHE A 99 8.43 -7.89 0.81
CA PHE A 99 8.81 -6.70 0.05
C PHE A 99 10.20 -6.89 -0.57
N ARG A 100 10.25 -7.18 -1.88
CA ARG A 100 11.51 -7.48 -2.58
C ARG A 100 11.87 -6.36 -3.56
N ARG A 101 13.07 -5.78 -3.41
CA ARG A 101 13.55 -4.64 -4.22
C ARG A 101 12.54 -3.50 -4.19
N CYS A 102 11.98 -3.21 -3.02
CA CYS A 102 10.99 -2.16 -2.83
C CYS A 102 11.67 -0.92 -2.25
N ARG A 103 11.23 0.26 -2.67
CA ARG A 103 11.73 1.54 -2.13
C ARG A 103 10.60 2.24 -1.40
N PHE A 104 10.87 2.67 -0.17
CA PHE A 104 10.01 3.53 0.63
C PHE A 104 10.80 4.81 0.89
N SER A 105 10.35 5.94 0.34
CA SER A 105 10.98 7.24 0.57
C SER A 105 9.99 8.22 1.16
N ARG A 106 10.42 8.96 2.18
CA ARG A 106 9.61 9.94 2.92
C ARG A 106 8.23 9.35 3.31
N SER A 107 8.17 8.09 3.71
CA SER A 107 6.90 7.39 3.95
C SER A 107 6.79 6.98 5.41
N HIS A 108 5.76 7.47 6.09
CA HIS A 108 5.61 7.31 7.54
C HIS A 108 4.80 6.05 7.87
N PHE A 109 5.32 5.27 8.82
CA PHE A 109 4.72 4.05 9.33
C PHE A 109 4.38 4.16 10.81
N CYS A 110 3.40 5.00 11.14
CA CYS A 110 2.95 5.16 12.51
C CYS A 110 2.16 3.91 12.95
N SER A 111 2.53 3.30 14.09
CA SER A 111 1.94 2.08 14.69
C SER A 111 2.08 0.78 13.85
N LEU A 112 3.24 0.54 13.25
CA LEU A 112 3.46 -0.65 12.42
C LEU A 112 4.29 -1.74 13.11
N ARG A 113 3.66 -2.85 13.51
CA ARG A 113 4.38 -4.11 13.80
C ARG A 113 4.89 -4.69 12.47
N LEU A 114 6.12 -4.34 12.10
CA LEU A 114 6.83 -4.97 10.98
C LEU A 114 7.56 -6.20 11.48
N ALA A 115 7.01 -7.39 11.25
CA ALA A 115 7.81 -8.62 11.24
C ALA A 115 8.60 -8.63 9.92
N LEU A 116 9.74 -7.92 9.88
CA LEU A 116 10.66 -7.94 8.75
C LEU A 116 11.50 -9.23 8.85
N GLY A 117 11.24 -10.20 7.97
CA GLY A 117 12.28 -11.17 7.62
C GLY A 117 13.43 -10.47 6.88
N PRO A 118 14.65 -11.02 6.91
CA PRO A 118 15.88 -10.35 6.47
C PRO A 118 15.72 -9.75 5.07
N ALA A 119 15.82 -8.42 5.01
CA ALA A 119 15.58 -7.64 3.80
C ALA A 119 16.84 -7.62 2.92
N ARG A 120 17.22 -8.77 2.32
CA ARG A 120 18.30 -8.80 1.32
C ARG A 120 17.96 -7.84 0.16
N GLY A 121 18.67 -6.70 0.09
CA GLY A 121 18.65 -5.77 -1.04
C GLY A 121 17.65 -4.60 -1.01
N ASN A 122 17.17 -4.15 0.16
CA ASN A 122 16.42 -2.89 0.26
C ASN A 122 17.31 -1.82 0.93
N ARG A 123 17.75 -0.79 0.18
CA ARG A 123 18.34 0.43 0.76
C ARG A 123 17.32 1.02 1.76
N ARG A 124 17.55 0.81 3.05
CA ARG A 124 16.86 1.52 4.14
C ARG A 124 17.43 2.94 4.11
N GLN A 125 16.63 3.92 3.74
CA GLN A 125 16.92 5.29 4.17
C GLN A 125 16.37 5.38 5.59
N ARG A 126 17.28 5.72 6.51
CA ARG A 126 17.04 6.09 7.90
C ARG A 126 15.83 7.02 7.96
N GLU A 127 14.83 6.70 8.77
CA GLU A 127 13.73 7.59 9.23
C GLU A 127 12.78 6.73 10.08
N THR A 128 13.29 6.33 11.26
CA THR A 128 12.49 5.92 12.43
C THR A 128 13.16 6.52 13.65
N GLN A 129 12.96 7.82 13.81
CA GLN A 129 12.97 8.61 15.05
C GLN A 129 11.76 9.54 14.86
N GLU A 130 10.86 9.81 15.78
CA GLU A 130 10.57 9.38 17.14
C GLU A 130 9.04 9.54 17.25
N ASP A 131 8.34 8.52 17.73
CA ASP A 131 6.99 8.68 18.33
C ASP A 131 7.20 8.36 19.83
N ARG A 132 8.12 9.08 20.48
CA ARG A 132 8.26 9.13 21.94
C ARG A 132 8.32 10.60 22.35
N GLN A 133 7.33 11.00 23.14
CA GLN A 133 7.29 12.21 23.99
C GLN A 133 7.14 13.56 23.29
N HIS A 134 5.88 13.97 23.08
CA HIS A 134 5.41 15.31 23.47
C HIS A 134 3.88 15.32 23.44
N HIS A 135 3.29 15.15 24.61
CA HIS A 135 2.00 15.75 24.95
C HIS A 135 2.32 16.63 26.16
N PRO A 136 1.98 17.94 26.16
CA PRO A 136 2.09 18.74 27.37
C PRO A 136 1.19 18.16 28.46
#